data_AF-A0A3M0X723-F1
#
_entry.id   AF-A0A3M0X723-F1
#
_cell.length_a   1.000
_cell.length_b   1.000
_cell.length_c   1.000
_cell.angle_alpha   90.00
_cell.angle_beta   90.00
_cell.angle_gamma   90.00
#
_symmetry.space_group_name_H-M   'P 1'
#
loop_
_entity.id
_entity.type
_entity.pdbx_description
1 polymer ?
#
loop_
_entity_poly.entity_id
_entity_poly.type
_entity_poly.pdbx_seq_one_letter_code
_entity_poly.pdbx_strand_id
1 'polypeptide(L)'
;MAKFDPNNLKFGPRIKRKTVLAAYMELVANGKGLLSYKNVRQHGGKRGESLYTHVLNGIMLLDALRELLALTELETRLLFTVFIMHDINKDPDFSGKRYSQIAIPDNFTELAQKLKLDEFFPDYAVYLSEITQIAAQHGRHSGGVSIMARPNKLPTEHVAELLALIRAVDTLDLSHTLDERSHKATFLSELNSIIPDRQYTFFLHRLTENRGSLSNLMHEAIVTVLKGQGAVPLLYYPDGVAYLVRQDDVPAVGKILKRKMARQTAVFVNELTGQEFSGFIKSGIQGIKVDPKCLELGLPFSKLWNVMYGRVQTRSLNRDDLLPKIQNRTERTFEKNAATDPEAAQVVRARLDNPETLLPASADRLRDGELIRTYYIFLNTHFKDDIPDAWAHIYDLLDIPAETRNWLAFFDARWDRPYVLMTELSLGHEAINERIEEDGSQWVNSRETADDKEQLFAEYLDRYALFGLMGQLQPPANRQFGDHLQEYVQNQHKQCVHCSAIFPTDKWMTNDVRSDITVQTFSNRLRGGPGEPKKYICRLCQLQFLVERLNYEEVRGEKTMYLHLFPYSFLPAPYLTALRDEVDEIRR
;
A
#
# COMPACT_ATOMS: atom_id res chain seq x y z
N MET A 1 1.03 -29.91 2.00
CA MET A 1 0.95 -28.61 2.70
C MET A 1 1.46 -28.79 4.11
N ALA A 2 2.61 -28.22 4.46
CA ALA A 2 3.01 -28.13 5.86
C ALA A 2 1.92 -27.35 6.62
N LYS A 3 1.52 -27.83 7.78
CA LYS A 3 0.55 -27.15 8.65
C LYS A 3 1.15 -25.78 9.00
N PHE A 4 0.58 -24.71 8.46
CA PHE A 4 0.96 -23.35 8.85
C PHE A 4 0.66 -23.22 10.35
N ASP A 5 1.71 -23.12 11.16
CA ASP A 5 1.60 -22.85 12.59
C ASP A 5 1.98 -21.38 12.82
N PRO A 6 1.00 -20.49 13.04
CA PRO A 6 1.28 -19.07 13.25
C PRO A 6 2.14 -18.82 14.50
N ASN A 7 2.29 -19.78 15.41
CA ASN A 7 3.19 -19.65 16.56
C ASN A 7 4.67 -19.65 16.18
N ASN A 8 5.01 -20.19 15.00
CA ASN A 8 6.37 -20.20 14.45
C ASN A 8 6.73 -18.96 13.64
N LEU A 9 5.81 -17.99 13.49
CA LEU A 9 6.15 -16.68 12.95
C LEU A 9 7.15 -16.00 13.90
N LYS A 10 8.38 -15.88 13.41
CA LYS A 10 9.40 -15.00 13.95
C LYS A 10 9.07 -13.60 13.47
N PHE A 11 8.97 -12.66 14.39
CA PHE A 11 8.69 -11.26 14.06
C PHE A 11 9.90 -10.44 14.46
N GLY A 12 10.45 -9.68 13.52
CA GLY A 12 11.61 -8.82 13.73
C GLY A 12 12.52 -8.83 12.51
N PRO A 13 13.25 -7.73 12.26
CA PRO A 13 14.05 -7.58 11.07
C PRO A 13 15.11 -8.70 10.99
N ARG A 14 15.13 -9.45 9.87
CA ARG A 14 16.33 -10.17 9.40
C ARG A 14 17.33 -9.25 8.71
N ILE A 15 17.09 -7.95 8.80
CA ILE A 15 17.96 -6.93 8.23
C ILE A 15 19.27 -6.98 9.01
N LYS A 16 20.39 -7.22 8.31
CA LYS A 16 21.77 -7.05 8.79
C LYS A 16 22.11 -5.59 9.12
N ARG A 17 21.29 -4.90 9.91
CA ARG A 17 21.54 -3.53 10.39
C ARG A 17 22.22 -3.60 11.76
N LYS A 18 23.33 -2.88 11.93
CA LYS A 18 24.03 -2.71 13.22
C LYS A 18 23.29 -1.74 14.16
N THR A 19 22.01 -1.98 14.42
CA THR A 19 21.24 -1.16 15.38
C THR A 19 21.01 -1.94 16.68
N VAL A 20 20.82 -1.23 17.79
CA VAL A 20 20.51 -1.84 19.08
C VAL A 20 19.21 -2.65 19.01
N LEU A 21 18.17 -2.11 18.37
CA LEU A 21 16.92 -2.82 18.16
C LEU A 21 17.10 -4.10 17.32
N ALA A 22 17.86 -4.06 16.22
CA ALA A 22 18.10 -5.26 15.42
C ALA A 22 18.82 -6.35 16.23
N ALA A 23 19.87 -5.99 16.98
CA ALA A 23 20.58 -6.92 17.87
C ALA A 23 19.65 -7.50 18.95
N TYR A 24 18.78 -6.67 19.52
CA TYR A 24 17.76 -7.12 20.48
C TYR A 24 16.79 -8.13 19.86
N MET A 25 16.29 -7.82 18.66
CA MET A 25 15.34 -8.68 17.96
C MET A 25 15.95 -10.03 17.60
N GLU A 26 17.22 -10.05 17.21
CA GLU A 26 17.97 -11.27 16.87
C GLU A 26 18.27 -12.13 18.10
N LEU A 27 18.89 -11.54 19.13
CA LEU A 27 19.42 -12.30 20.28
C LEU A 27 18.35 -12.63 21.32
N VAL A 28 17.41 -11.71 21.56
CA VAL A 28 16.46 -11.79 22.68
C VAL A 28 15.05 -12.06 22.17
N ALA A 29 14.49 -11.19 21.33
CA ALA A 29 13.06 -11.27 20.97
C ALA A 29 12.69 -12.52 20.17
N ASN A 30 13.58 -12.95 19.27
CA ASN A 30 13.44 -14.19 18.51
C ASN A 30 14.13 -15.40 19.21
N GLY A 31 14.72 -15.16 20.37
CA GLY A 31 15.30 -16.20 21.22
C GLY A 31 14.22 -17.07 21.88
N LYS A 32 14.55 -18.35 22.14
CA LYS A 32 13.60 -19.30 22.77
C LYS A 32 13.11 -18.82 24.14
N GLY A 33 13.95 -18.10 24.89
CA GLY A 33 13.63 -17.55 26.21
C GLY A 33 12.40 -16.64 26.15
N LEU A 34 12.49 -15.51 25.43
CA LEU A 34 11.37 -14.56 25.33
C LEU A 34 10.17 -15.13 24.56
N LEU A 35 10.39 -15.94 23.52
CA LEU A 35 9.28 -16.56 22.77
C LEU A 35 8.35 -17.41 23.65
N SER A 36 8.86 -18.01 24.73
CA SER A 36 8.05 -18.77 25.69
C SER A 36 6.96 -17.90 26.35
N TYR A 37 7.18 -16.59 26.46
CA TYR A 37 6.24 -15.63 27.05
C TYR A 37 5.01 -15.35 26.19
N LYS A 38 4.99 -15.77 24.91
CA LYS A 38 3.77 -15.68 24.07
C LYS A 38 2.58 -16.42 24.68
N ASN A 39 2.85 -17.47 25.46
CA ASN A 39 1.84 -18.28 26.13
C ASN A 39 1.52 -17.80 27.56
N VAL A 40 2.26 -16.82 28.08
CA VAL A 40 2.05 -16.26 29.42
C VAL A 40 1.06 -15.10 29.31
N ARG A 41 -0.18 -15.33 29.73
CA ARG A 41 -1.25 -14.32 29.68
C ARG A 41 -1.17 -13.39 30.88
N GLN A 42 -1.22 -12.08 30.62
CA GLN A 42 -1.27 -11.07 31.66
C GLN A 42 -2.68 -10.97 32.29
N HIS A 43 -2.72 -10.40 33.50
CA HIS A 43 -3.94 -10.20 34.31
C HIS A 43 -4.05 -8.71 34.69
N GLY A 44 -5.21 -8.27 35.19
CA GLY A 44 -5.43 -6.86 35.56
C GLY A 44 -5.70 -5.96 34.35
N GLY A 45 -5.07 -4.77 34.32
CA GLY A 45 -5.25 -3.79 33.23
C GLY A 45 -4.85 -4.29 31.84
N LYS A 46 -3.92 -5.26 31.77
CA LYS A 46 -3.41 -5.85 30.52
C LYS A 46 -4.06 -7.22 30.19
N ARG A 47 -5.29 -7.44 30.65
CA ARG A 47 -5.94 -8.77 30.55
C ARG A 47 -6.21 -9.16 29.09
N GLY A 48 -5.51 -10.20 28.62
CA GLY A 48 -5.67 -10.75 27.27
C GLY A 48 -4.40 -10.61 26.44
N GLU A 49 -3.54 -9.66 26.79
CA GLU A 49 -2.22 -9.50 26.22
C GLU A 49 -1.24 -10.58 26.74
N SER A 50 -0.29 -10.95 25.90
CA SER A 50 0.80 -11.84 26.30
C SER A 50 1.95 -11.02 26.90
N LEU A 51 2.67 -11.59 27.86
CA LEU A 51 3.86 -10.94 28.42
C LEU A 51 4.89 -10.60 27.33
N TYR A 52 4.96 -11.42 26.27
CA TYR A 52 5.77 -11.14 25.09
C TYR A 52 5.37 -9.84 24.37
N THR A 53 4.08 -9.62 24.15
CA THR A 53 3.57 -8.42 23.46
C THR A 53 3.84 -7.17 24.29
N HIS A 54 3.56 -7.21 25.59
CA HIS A 54 3.86 -6.12 26.51
C HIS A 54 5.34 -5.71 26.46
N VAL A 55 6.24 -6.69 26.58
CA VAL A 55 7.69 -6.45 26.48
C VAL A 55 8.03 -5.82 25.12
N LEU A 56 7.55 -6.40 24.01
CA LEU A 56 7.86 -5.86 22.69
C LEU A 56 7.33 -4.44 22.49
N ASN A 57 6.10 -4.14 22.90
CA ASN A 57 5.54 -2.81 22.78
C ASN A 57 6.43 -1.79 23.50
N GLY A 58 6.82 -2.06 24.74
CA GLY A 58 7.67 -1.16 25.50
C GLY A 58 9.07 -0.99 24.91
N ILE A 59 9.70 -2.07 24.44
CA ILE A 59 11.00 -2.00 23.77
C ILE A 59 10.92 -1.15 22.49
N MET A 60 9.88 -1.34 21.68
CA MET A 60 9.69 -0.57 20.45
C MET A 60 9.34 0.90 20.73
N LEU A 61 8.64 1.20 21.82
CA LEU A 61 8.40 2.58 22.28
C LEU A 61 9.71 3.24 22.75
N LEU A 62 10.54 2.53 23.51
CA LEU A 62 11.86 3.02 23.93
C LEU A 62 12.76 3.31 22.71
N ASP A 63 12.75 2.43 21.70
CA ASP A 63 13.48 2.67 20.45
C ASP A 63 12.95 3.90 19.69
N ALA A 64 11.63 4.07 19.64
CA ALA A 64 11.01 5.25 19.02
C ALA A 64 11.36 6.57 19.75
N LEU A 65 11.60 6.52 21.05
CA LEU A 65 12.01 7.67 21.87
C LEU A 65 13.52 7.92 21.85
N ARG A 66 14.31 6.96 21.36
CA ARG A 66 15.78 7.00 21.41
C ARG A 66 16.37 8.25 20.78
N GLU A 67 15.97 8.59 19.56
CA GLU A 67 16.47 9.77 18.85
C GLU A 67 15.98 11.07 19.50
N LEU A 68 14.74 11.08 19.99
CA LEU A 68 14.13 12.25 20.61
C LEU A 68 14.81 12.64 21.92
N LEU A 69 15.18 11.64 22.72
CA LEU A 69 15.88 11.77 24.00
C LEU A 69 17.41 11.70 23.88
N ALA A 70 17.94 11.54 22.67
CA ALA A 70 19.36 11.37 22.39
C ALA A 70 20.03 10.25 23.22
N LEU A 71 19.33 9.13 23.42
CA LEU A 71 19.83 8.01 24.22
C LEU A 71 21.02 7.34 23.53
N THR A 72 22.10 7.18 24.28
CA THR A 72 23.29 6.41 23.89
C THR A 72 22.95 4.94 23.70
N GLU A 73 23.82 4.21 23.00
CA GLU A 73 23.69 2.76 22.86
C GLU A 73 23.72 2.04 24.22
N LEU A 74 24.53 2.52 25.17
CA LEU A 74 24.61 1.99 26.52
C LEU A 74 23.26 2.13 27.25
N GLU A 75 22.71 3.35 27.30
CA GLU A 75 21.42 3.62 27.95
C GLU A 75 20.29 2.83 27.28
N THR A 76 20.31 2.72 25.95
CA THR A 76 19.29 1.95 25.20
C THR A 76 19.34 0.46 25.60
N ARG A 77 20.54 -0.14 25.63
CA ARG A 77 20.72 -1.55 26.05
C ARG A 77 20.32 -1.75 27.52
N LEU A 78 20.66 -0.81 28.39
CA LEU A 78 20.27 -0.84 29.81
C LEU A 78 18.75 -0.76 29.97
N LEU A 79 18.09 0.20 29.32
CA LEU A 79 16.64 0.38 29.38
C LEU A 79 15.89 -0.85 28.83
N PHE A 80 16.38 -1.45 27.74
CA PHE A 80 15.77 -2.67 27.20
C PHE A 80 15.85 -3.81 28.21
N THR A 81 17.02 -4.02 28.80
CA THR A 81 17.23 -5.02 29.86
C THR A 81 16.31 -4.76 31.06
N VAL A 82 16.25 -3.51 31.54
CA VAL A 82 15.37 -3.12 32.66
C VAL A 82 13.90 -3.36 32.33
N PHE A 83 13.44 -2.99 31.13
CA PHE A 83 12.04 -3.14 30.76
C PHE A 83 11.61 -4.60 30.65
N ILE A 84 12.51 -5.53 30.36
CA ILE A 84 12.15 -6.96 30.40
C ILE A 84 12.08 -7.48 31.83
N MET A 85 12.96 -6.97 32.70
CA MET A 85 13.06 -7.40 34.10
C MET A 85 12.06 -6.72 35.03
N HIS A 86 11.49 -5.56 34.66
CA HIS A 86 10.66 -4.76 35.58
C HIS A 86 9.45 -5.54 36.09
N ASP A 87 8.87 -6.40 35.27
CA ASP A 87 7.70 -7.22 35.59
C ASP A 87 8.09 -8.70 35.85
N ILE A 88 9.24 -8.93 36.52
CA ILE A 88 9.79 -10.28 36.82
C ILE A 88 8.80 -11.21 37.54
N ASN A 89 7.84 -10.68 38.31
CA ASN A 89 6.77 -11.46 38.94
C ASN A 89 5.83 -12.14 37.95
N LYS A 90 5.87 -11.75 36.67
CA LYS A 90 5.10 -12.38 35.58
C LYS A 90 5.82 -13.56 34.96
N ASP A 91 7.11 -13.77 35.22
CA ASP A 91 7.82 -14.95 34.77
C ASP A 91 7.30 -16.20 35.51
N PRO A 92 7.05 -17.32 34.80
CA PRO A 92 6.58 -18.57 35.39
C PRO A 92 7.40 -19.08 36.59
N ASP A 93 8.72 -18.86 36.61
CA ASP A 93 9.66 -19.33 37.64
C ASP A 93 9.48 -18.58 38.98
N PHE A 94 8.84 -17.42 38.95
CA PHE A 94 8.56 -16.57 40.11
C PHE A 94 7.07 -16.44 40.44
N SER A 95 6.21 -17.21 39.77
CA SER A 95 4.76 -17.19 39.99
C SER A 95 4.40 -17.40 41.47
N GLY A 96 3.57 -16.51 42.03
CA GLY A 96 3.12 -16.57 43.42
C GLY A 96 4.09 -16.00 44.47
N LYS A 97 5.30 -15.58 44.08
CA LYS A 97 6.27 -14.93 44.99
C LYS A 97 5.99 -13.43 45.10
N ARG A 98 6.31 -12.82 46.25
CA ARG A 98 6.20 -11.36 46.43
C ARG A 98 7.29 -10.65 45.65
N TYR A 99 6.92 -9.56 44.98
CA TYR A 99 7.84 -8.78 44.14
C TYR A 99 9.14 -8.37 44.87
N SER A 100 9.02 -7.90 46.11
CA SER A 100 10.17 -7.48 46.94
C SER A 100 11.15 -8.62 47.30
N GLN A 101 10.73 -9.88 47.18
CA GLN A 101 11.57 -11.05 47.44
C GLN A 101 12.30 -11.54 46.19
N ILE A 102 11.81 -11.13 45.01
CA ILE A 102 12.33 -11.62 43.72
C ILE A 102 13.12 -10.57 42.96
N ALA A 103 12.87 -9.27 43.18
CA ALA A 103 13.62 -8.17 42.58
C ALA A 103 14.99 -7.99 43.26
N ILE A 104 15.84 -9.01 43.15
CA ILE A 104 17.19 -9.06 43.72
C ILE A 104 18.23 -9.36 42.62
N PRO A 105 19.50 -8.95 42.79
CA PRO A 105 20.55 -9.10 41.78
C PRO A 105 20.75 -10.54 41.25
N ASP A 106 20.65 -11.54 42.13
CA ASP A 106 20.88 -12.95 41.76
C ASP A 106 19.82 -13.44 40.76
N ASN A 107 18.54 -13.23 41.06
CA ASN A 107 17.45 -13.60 40.16
C ASN A 107 17.51 -12.85 38.82
N PHE A 108 17.98 -11.60 38.83
CA PHE A 108 18.16 -10.82 37.60
C PHE A 108 19.32 -11.34 36.76
N THR A 109 20.37 -11.87 37.39
CA THR A 109 21.48 -12.54 36.69
C THR A 109 21.01 -13.83 36.03
N GLU A 110 20.22 -14.65 36.73
CA GLU A 110 19.61 -15.87 36.18
C GLU A 110 18.68 -15.54 35.00
N LEU A 111 17.83 -14.52 35.15
CA LEU A 111 16.92 -14.08 34.11
C LEU A 111 17.68 -13.51 32.89
N ALA A 112 18.78 -12.80 33.12
CA ALA A 112 19.62 -12.28 32.04
C ALA A 112 20.15 -13.42 31.16
N GLN A 113 20.68 -14.49 31.76
CA GLN A 113 21.17 -15.66 31.05
C GLN A 113 20.03 -16.42 30.34
N LYS A 114 18.90 -16.62 31.03
CA LYS A 114 17.71 -17.29 30.47
C LYS A 114 17.21 -16.61 29.20
N LEU A 115 17.25 -15.28 29.17
CA LEU A 115 16.75 -14.46 28.07
C LEU A 115 17.84 -14.00 27.09
N LYS A 116 19.09 -14.45 27.25
CA LYS A 116 20.26 -14.03 26.43
C LYS A 116 20.53 -12.52 26.49
N LEU A 117 20.18 -11.87 27.60
CA LEU A 117 20.49 -10.46 27.84
C LEU A 117 21.97 -10.25 28.16
N ASP A 118 22.68 -11.28 28.57
CA ASP A 118 24.15 -11.29 28.72
C ASP A 118 24.88 -11.23 27.38
N GLU A 119 24.35 -11.90 26.35
CA GLU A 119 24.87 -11.77 24.97
C GLU A 119 24.49 -10.41 24.36
N PHE A 120 23.27 -9.93 24.63
CA PHE A 120 22.79 -8.65 24.12
C PHE A 120 23.45 -7.44 24.82
N PHE A 121 23.66 -7.49 26.13
CA PHE A 121 24.30 -6.42 26.89
C PHE A 121 25.42 -7.00 27.77
N PRO A 122 26.62 -7.28 27.20
CA PRO A 122 27.71 -7.94 27.93
C PRO A 122 28.12 -7.24 29.23
N ASP A 123 28.00 -5.92 29.28
CA ASP A 123 28.34 -5.12 30.45
C ASP A 123 27.23 -5.05 31.51
N TYR A 124 26.10 -5.76 31.36
CA TYR A 124 24.96 -5.67 32.29
C TYR A 124 25.35 -5.92 33.75
N ALA A 125 26.30 -6.82 33.99
CA ALA A 125 26.78 -7.15 35.34
C ALA A 125 27.44 -5.94 36.05
N VAL A 126 28.04 -5.02 35.29
CA VAL A 126 28.62 -3.77 35.81
C VAL A 126 27.52 -2.81 36.28
N TYR A 127 26.37 -2.82 35.60
CA TYR A 127 25.22 -1.95 35.86
C TYR A 127 24.08 -2.66 36.61
N LEU A 128 24.35 -3.83 37.21
CA LEU A 128 23.32 -4.64 37.85
C LEU A 128 22.63 -3.90 39.00
N SER A 129 23.36 -3.01 39.69
CA SER A 129 22.79 -2.16 40.76
C SER A 129 21.70 -1.24 40.23
N GLU A 130 21.99 -0.52 39.13
CA GLU A 130 21.05 0.37 38.45
C GLU A 130 19.88 -0.42 37.87
N ILE A 131 20.15 -1.56 37.23
CA ILE A 131 19.10 -2.41 36.66
C ILE A 131 18.14 -2.86 37.77
N THR A 132 18.67 -3.37 38.89
CA THR A 132 17.88 -3.76 40.06
C THR A 132 17.12 -2.59 40.65
N GLN A 133 17.75 -1.44 40.82
CA GLN A 133 17.12 -0.26 41.37
C GLN A 133 15.95 0.22 40.50
N ILE A 134 16.17 0.41 39.21
CA ILE A 134 15.16 0.95 38.29
C ILE A 134 14.00 -0.04 38.16
N ALA A 135 14.29 -1.31 37.92
CA ALA A 135 13.27 -2.34 37.82
C ALA A 135 12.46 -2.43 39.13
N ALA A 136 13.12 -2.46 40.30
CA ALA A 136 12.41 -2.61 41.56
C ALA A 136 11.51 -1.41 41.91
N GLN A 137 11.91 -0.20 41.51
CA GLN A 137 11.21 1.05 41.82
C GLN A 137 10.18 1.46 40.75
N HIS A 138 9.95 0.67 39.70
CA HIS A 138 9.02 1.04 38.63
C HIS A 138 7.60 1.32 39.16
N GLY A 139 7.09 0.49 40.08
CA GLY A 139 5.80 0.70 40.73
C GLY A 139 5.83 1.87 41.72
N ARG A 140 4.89 2.83 41.61
CA ARG A 140 4.78 3.97 42.56
C ARG A 140 4.57 3.57 44.04
N HIS A 141 4.35 2.29 44.31
CA HIS A 141 4.11 1.71 45.63
C HIS A 141 5.19 0.72 46.10
N SER A 142 6.25 0.45 45.31
CA SER A 142 7.36 -0.38 45.78
C SER A 142 8.33 0.45 46.62
N GLY A 143 8.18 0.35 47.93
CA GLY A 143 9.04 1.00 48.90
C GLY A 143 10.48 0.52 48.84
N GLY A 144 11.40 1.51 48.93
CA GLY A 144 12.76 1.42 49.48
C GLY A 144 13.65 0.29 48.97
N VAL A 145 14.64 0.64 48.15
CA VAL A 145 15.76 -0.27 47.88
C VAL A 145 16.55 -0.50 49.18
N SER A 146 16.94 -1.76 49.35
CA SER A 146 17.72 -2.35 50.43
C SER A 146 18.93 -1.52 50.87
N ILE A 147 19.22 -1.57 52.18
CA ILE A 147 20.40 -1.01 52.86
C ILE A 147 21.74 -1.58 52.29
N MET A 148 21.67 -2.60 51.43
CA MET A 148 22.80 -3.29 50.79
C MET A 148 23.12 -2.84 49.35
N ALA A 149 22.55 -1.74 48.85
CA ALA A 149 22.80 -1.28 47.48
C ALA A 149 24.28 -0.96 47.23
N ARG A 150 24.86 -1.56 46.17
CA ARG A 150 26.18 -1.16 45.68
C ARG A 150 26.10 0.27 45.12
N PRO A 151 27.18 1.05 45.14
CA PRO A 151 27.17 2.38 44.54
C PRO A 151 26.94 2.26 43.03
N ASN A 152 25.99 3.04 42.52
CA ASN A 152 25.73 3.16 41.09
C ASN A 152 26.94 3.78 40.37
N LYS A 153 27.22 3.31 39.16
CA LYS A 153 28.11 3.93 38.18
C LYS A 153 27.48 5.17 37.56
N LEU A 154 26.17 5.15 37.35
CA LEU A 154 25.45 6.30 36.82
C LEU A 154 25.12 7.29 37.95
N PRO A 155 25.15 8.61 37.68
CA PRO A 155 24.69 9.61 38.64
C PRO A 155 23.24 9.36 39.07
N THR A 156 22.92 9.62 40.35
CA THR A 156 21.59 9.38 40.91
C THR A 156 20.48 10.10 40.15
N GLU A 157 20.73 11.34 39.70
CA GLU A 157 19.78 12.12 38.90
C GLU A 157 19.47 11.42 37.57
N HIS A 158 20.50 10.92 36.89
CA HIS A 158 20.34 10.20 35.64
C HIS A 158 19.62 8.85 35.81
N VAL A 159 19.86 8.13 36.92
CA VAL A 159 19.09 6.92 37.27
C VAL A 159 17.60 7.26 37.47
N ALA A 160 17.29 8.41 38.08
CA ALA A 160 15.92 8.87 38.25
C ALA A 160 15.25 9.22 36.90
N GLU A 161 16.00 9.81 35.96
CA GLU A 161 15.51 10.07 34.59
C GLU A 161 15.15 8.77 33.86
N LEU A 162 16.04 7.78 33.90
CA LEU A 162 15.79 6.45 33.29
C LEU A 162 14.60 5.73 33.94
N LEU A 163 14.42 5.88 35.26
CA LEU A 163 13.26 5.35 35.98
C LEU A 163 11.95 6.02 35.54
N ALA A 164 11.93 7.35 35.39
CA ALA A 164 10.76 8.05 34.89
C ALA A 164 10.40 7.59 33.47
N LEU A 165 11.39 7.35 32.61
CA LEU A 165 11.17 6.82 31.27
C LEU A 165 10.55 5.41 31.27
N ILE A 166 11.04 4.49 32.11
CA ILE A 166 10.45 3.15 32.25
C ILE A 166 9.00 3.23 32.72
N ARG A 167 8.71 4.10 33.70
CA ARG A 167 7.34 4.34 34.18
C ARG A 167 6.43 4.93 33.10
N ALA A 168 6.96 5.87 32.31
CA ALA A 168 6.23 6.48 31.21
C ALA A 168 5.80 5.40 30.22
N VAL A 169 6.74 4.57 29.75
CA VAL A 169 6.50 3.53 28.75
C VAL A 169 5.56 2.44 29.27
N ASP A 170 5.78 1.95 30.50
CA ASP A 170 4.90 0.93 31.10
C ASP A 170 3.46 1.44 31.29
N THR A 171 3.30 2.71 31.66
CA THR A 171 1.98 3.32 31.76
C THR A 171 1.33 3.51 30.38
N LEU A 172 2.12 3.89 29.37
CA LEU A 172 1.58 4.12 28.03
C LEU A 172 1.09 2.83 27.36
N ASP A 173 1.71 1.70 27.67
CA ASP A 173 1.29 0.37 27.18
C ASP A 173 -0.16 0.02 27.58
N LEU A 174 -0.69 0.62 28.66
CA LEU A 174 -2.09 0.50 29.07
C LEU A 174 -3.08 1.28 28.18
N SER A 175 -2.59 2.08 27.23
CA SER A 175 -3.42 2.94 26.38
C SER A 175 -4.03 2.15 25.21
N HIS A 176 -5.22 1.59 25.40
CA HIS A 176 -5.85 0.67 24.45
C HIS A 176 -6.61 1.36 23.31
N THR A 177 -6.95 2.63 23.46
CA THR A 177 -7.71 3.37 22.44
C THR A 177 -7.10 4.73 22.15
N LEU A 178 -7.40 5.28 20.96
CA LEU A 178 -6.95 6.61 20.57
C LEU A 178 -7.46 7.70 21.55
N ASP A 179 -8.71 7.59 22.01
CA ASP A 179 -9.37 8.59 22.87
C ASP A 179 -8.95 8.55 24.34
N GLU A 180 -8.29 7.47 24.78
CA GLU A 180 -7.89 7.29 26.17
C GLU A 180 -6.88 8.35 26.62
N ARG A 181 -7.21 9.08 27.69
CA ARG A 181 -6.46 10.29 28.08
C ARG A 181 -5.58 10.10 29.31
N SER A 182 -6.03 9.30 30.27
CA SER A 182 -5.36 9.14 31.58
C SER A 182 -3.93 8.62 31.42
N HIS A 183 -3.76 7.49 30.73
CA HIS A 183 -2.45 6.87 30.54
C HIS A 183 -1.51 7.73 29.69
N LYS A 184 -2.04 8.36 28.63
CA LYS A 184 -1.29 9.31 27.80
C LYS A 184 -0.85 10.55 28.57
N ALA A 185 -1.69 11.09 29.47
CA ALA A 185 -1.34 12.23 30.31
C ALA A 185 -0.26 11.86 31.34
N THR A 186 -0.35 10.69 31.97
CA THR A 186 0.70 10.20 32.88
C THR A 186 2.02 9.99 32.15
N PHE A 187 1.99 9.41 30.96
CA PHE A 187 3.18 9.29 30.10
C PHE A 187 3.82 10.66 29.83
N LEU A 188 3.02 11.65 29.41
CA LEU A 188 3.53 13.00 29.14
C LEU A 188 4.10 13.65 30.41
N SER A 189 3.49 13.44 31.58
CA SER A 189 4.00 13.97 32.84
C SER A 189 5.38 13.41 33.20
N GLU A 190 5.60 12.11 33.02
CA GLU A 190 6.89 11.47 33.30
C GLU A 190 7.93 11.87 32.24
N LEU A 191 7.57 11.86 30.95
CA LEU A 191 8.45 12.25 29.85
C LEU A 191 8.89 13.73 29.96
N ASN A 192 7.97 14.64 30.24
CA ASN A 192 8.30 16.06 30.35
C ASN A 192 9.05 16.40 31.65
N SER A 193 9.09 15.50 32.64
CA SER A 193 9.87 15.69 33.87
C SER A 193 11.37 15.48 33.66
N ILE A 194 11.75 14.73 32.61
CA ILE A 194 13.15 14.42 32.27
C ILE A 194 13.69 15.30 31.13
N ILE A 195 12.87 16.19 30.56
CA ILE A 195 13.25 17.08 29.46
C ILE A 195 13.08 18.54 29.94
N PRO A 196 14.17 19.21 30.34
CA PRO A 196 14.06 20.54 30.96
C PRO A 196 13.81 21.67 29.95
N ASP A 197 14.19 21.50 28.70
CA ASP A 197 14.26 22.56 27.68
C ASP A 197 13.01 22.67 26.79
N ARG A 198 12.10 21.70 26.85
CA ARG A 198 10.90 21.64 26.01
C ARG A 198 9.81 20.79 26.66
N GLN A 199 8.58 21.04 26.24
CA GLN A 199 7.40 20.28 26.67
C GLN A 199 6.77 19.61 25.46
N TYR A 200 6.36 18.36 25.64
CA TYR A 200 5.66 17.59 24.62
C TYR A 200 4.19 17.44 24.95
N THR A 201 3.40 17.24 23.89
CA THR A 201 1.98 16.92 23.96
C THR A 201 1.61 15.92 22.87
N PHE A 202 0.43 15.31 23.00
CA PHE A 202 -0.12 14.43 21.98
C PHE A 202 -0.99 15.20 20.99
N PHE A 203 -0.61 15.11 19.72
CA PHE A 203 -1.44 15.45 18.58
C PHE A 203 -2.00 14.17 17.98
N LEU A 204 -3.27 14.17 17.58
CA LEU A 204 -3.97 12.98 17.12
C LEU A 204 -4.55 13.23 15.73
N HIS A 205 -4.57 12.20 14.88
CA HIS A 205 -5.51 12.14 13.77
C HIS A 205 -6.37 10.88 13.85
N ARG A 206 -7.59 10.98 13.33
CA ARG A 206 -8.54 9.87 13.19
C ARG A 206 -9.21 9.92 11.84
N LEU A 207 -9.37 8.77 11.20
CA LEU A 207 -10.34 8.60 10.13
C LEU A 207 -11.62 8.01 10.72
N THR A 208 -12.74 8.62 10.39
CA THR A 208 -14.04 8.27 11.00
C THR A 208 -14.80 7.20 10.24
N GLU A 209 -14.25 6.72 9.14
CA GLU A 209 -14.73 5.57 8.37
C GLU A 209 -13.54 4.73 7.90
N ASN A 210 -13.79 3.45 7.65
CA ASN A 210 -12.79 2.50 7.20
C ASN A 210 -13.16 1.97 5.80
N ARG A 211 -12.26 2.18 4.84
CA ARG A 211 -12.34 1.78 3.43
C ARG A 211 -11.24 0.78 3.05
N GLY A 212 -10.82 -0.05 4.01
CA GLY A 212 -9.81 -1.08 3.81
C GLY A 212 -8.44 -0.50 3.42
N SER A 213 -7.84 -1.04 2.36
CA SER A 213 -6.51 -0.63 1.89
C SER A 213 -6.42 0.86 1.55
N LEU A 214 -7.52 1.47 1.06
CA LEU A 214 -7.54 2.89 0.75
C LEU A 214 -7.41 3.76 2.03
N SER A 215 -8.07 3.38 3.13
CA SER A 215 -7.91 4.06 4.41
C SER A 215 -6.47 3.95 4.93
N ASN A 216 -5.83 2.80 4.75
CA ASN A 216 -4.42 2.62 5.13
C ASN A 216 -3.50 3.56 4.33
N LEU A 217 -3.71 3.70 3.02
CA LEU A 217 -2.96 4.66 2.19
C LEU A 217 -3.18 6.11 2.66
N MET A 218 -4.40 6.46 3.06
CA MET A 218 -4.70 7.79 3.62
C MET A 218 -4.02 8.01 4.97
N HIS A 219 -4.04 7.03 5.88
CA HIS A 219 -3.32 7.11 7.14
C HIS A 219 -1.82 7.32 6.90
N GLU A 220 -1.23 6.56 5.98
CA GLU A 220 0.20 6.68 5.65
C GLU A 220 0.54 8.05 5.04
N ALA A 221 -0.33 8.58 4.17
CA ALA A 221 -0.16 9.91 3.59
C ALA A 221 -0.20 11.01 4.67
N ILE A 222 -1.13 10.91 5.62
CA ILE A 222 -1.23 11.82 6.76
C ILE A 222 0.03 11.73 7.63
N VAL A 223 0.46 10.51 7.97
CA VAL A 223 1.70 10.26 8.74
C VAL A 223 2.90 10.87 8.04
N THR A 224 3.06 10.66 6.74
CA THR A 224 4.18 11.19 5.95
C THR A 224 4.23 12.71 6.00
N VAL A 225 3.09 13.37 5.79
CA VAL A 225 3.02 14.84 5.82
C VAL A 225 3.25 15.39 7.23
N LEU A 226 2.68 14.78 8.28
CA LEU A 226 2.86 15.24 9.66
C LEU A 226 4.28 15.00 10.18
N LYS A 227 4.94 13.90 9.80
CA LYS A 227 6.37 13.69 10.05
C LYS A 227 7.21 14.82 9.46
N GLY A 228 6.90 15.25 8.24
CA GLY A 228 7.53 16.41 7.60
C GLY A 228 7.22 17.75 8.29
N GLN A 229 6.35 17.78 9.30
CA GLN A 229 6.10 18.93 10.18
C GLN A 229 6.66 18.70 11.60
N GLY A 230 7.55 17.73 11.79
CA GLY A 230 8.19 17.46 13.08
C GLY A 230 7.37 16.58 14.03
N ALA A 231 6.22 16.04 13.61
CA ALA A 231 5.41 15.15 14.44
C ALA A 231 5.97 13.72 14.45
N VAL A 232 6.20 13.16 15.63
CA VAL A 232 6.74 11.80 15.79
C VAL A 232 5.58 10.83 16.05
N PRO A 233 5.20 9.96 15.10
CA PRO A 233 4.14 8.98 15.32
C PRO A 233 4.62 7.90 16.28
N LEU A 234 3.86 7.70 17.36
CA LEU A 234 4.22 6.77 18.43
C LEU A 234 3.24 5.60 18.51
N LEU A 235 1.94 5.87 18.44
CA LEU A 235 0.89 4.87 18.68
C LEU A 235 -0.02 4.76 17.46
N TYR A 236 0.00 3.61 16.78
CA TYR A 236 -0.90 3.33 15.65
C TYR A 236 -2.09 2.52 16.14
N TYR A 237 -3.26 3.13 16.09
CA TYR A 237 -4.56 2.53 16.40
C TYR A 237 -5.30 2.15 15.10
N PRO A 238 -6.32 1.27 15.16
CA PRO A 238 -7.09 0.89 13.98
C PRO A 238 -7.77 2.05 13.24
N ASP A 239 -8.09 3.13 13.96
CA ASP A 239 -8.83 4.29 13.45
C ASP A 239 -8.00 5.58 13.38
N GLY A 240 -6.73 5.57 13.79
CA GLY A 240 -5.92 6.79 13.89
C GLY A 240 -4.52 6.62 14.46
N VAL A 241 -3.77 7.71 14.55
CA VAL A 241 -2.40 7.71 15.08
C VAL A 241 -2.26 8.82 16.12
N ALA A 242 -1.54 8.50 17.21
CA ALA A 242 -1.08 9.49 18.17
C ALA A 242 0.38 9.85 17.92
N TYR A 243 0.62 11.15 17.79
CA TYR A 243 1.93 11.75 17.55
C TYR A 243 2.39 12.51 18.78
N LEU A 244 3.66 12.39 19.09
CA LEU A 244 4.34 13.29 20.01
C LEU A 244 4.81 14.52 19.23
N VAL A 245 4.38 15.69 19.68
CA VAL A 245 4.75 16.99 19.12
C VAL A 245 5.22 17.91 20.23
N ARG A 246 6.08 18.88 19.90
CA ARG A 246 6.41 19.92 20.88
C ARG A 246 5.20 20.81 21.11
N GLN A 247 4.98 21.22 22.35
CA GLN A 247 3.84 22.03 22.73
C GLN A 247 3.85 23.42 22.07
N ASP A 248 5.02 23.94 21.74
CA ASP A 248 5.23 25.21 21.03
C ASP A 248 5.19 25.08 19.49
N ASP A 249 5.12 23.85 18.96
CA ASP A 249 5.18 23.55 17.52
C ASP A 249 4.10 22.53 17.13
N VAL A 250 2.86 22.78 17.57
CA VAL A 250 1.73 21.91 17.24
C VAL A 250 1.29 22.15 15.79
N PRO A 251 1.19 21.11 14.94
CA PRO A 251 0.79 21.26 13.55
C PRO A 251 -0.58 21.93 13.38
N ALA A 252 -0.62 23.04 12.64
CA ALA A 252 -1.86 23.70 12.27
C ALA A 252 -2.47 23.07 11.01
N VAL A 253 -3.42 22.15 11.18
CA VAL A 253 -4.07 21.44 10.06
C VAL A 253 -5.15 22.31 9.39
N GLY A 254 -4.69 23.27 8.58
CA GLY A 254 -5.54 24.07 7.69
C GLY A 254 -5.73 23.44 6.30
N LYS A 255 -6.43 24.16 5.42
CA LYS A 255 -6.70 23.74 4.03
C LYS A 255 -5.41 23.38 3.26
N ILE A 256 -4.33 24.14 3.45
CA ILE A 256 -3.05 23.91 2.76
C ILE A 256 -2.46 22.54 3.13
N LEU A 257 -2.43 22.22 4.43
CA LEU A 257 -1.83 20.97 4.90
C LEU A 257 -2.70 19.76 4.51
N LYS A 258 -4.02 19.88 4.59
CA LYS A 258 -4.94 18.85 4.08
C LYS A 258 -4.78 18.60 2.58
N ARG A 259 -4.58 19.67 1.80
CA ARG A 259 -4.29 19.54 0.36
C ARG A 259 -2.98 18.81 0.10
N LYS A 260 -1.94 19.06 0.90
CA LYS A 260 -0.68 18.28 0.85
C LYS A 260 -0.91 16.80 1.16
N MET A 261 -1.70 16.48 2.19
CA MET A 261 -2.07 15.11 2.54
C MET A 261 -2.85 14.43 1.40
N ALA A 262 -3.82 15.13 0.83
CA ALA A 262 -4.61 14.66 -0.30
C ALA A 262 -3.76 14.36 -1.54
N ARG A 263 -2.84 15.27 -1.87
CA ARG A 263 -1.86 15.07 -2.94
C ARG A 263 -0.97 13.86 -2.66
N GLN A 264 -0.50 13.69 -1.42
CA GLN A 264 0.31 12.55 -1.04
C GLN A 264 -0.46 11.23 -1.18
N THR A 265 -1.75 11.19 -0.81
CA THR A 265 -2.62 10.02 -1.03
C THR A 265 -2.74 9.71 -2.53
N ALA A 266 -2.93 10.73 -3.38
CA ALA A 266 -3.00 10.55 -4.83
C ALA A 266 -1.69 9.98 -5.39
N VAL A 267 -0.53 10.47 -4.92
CA VAL A 267 0.79 9.92 -5.28
C VAL A 267 0.88 8.45 -4.92
N PHE A 268 0.54 8.05 -3.70
CA PHE A 268 0.60 6.63 -3.29
C PHE A 268 -0.34 5.74 -4.10
N VAL A 269 -1.54 6.21 -4.43
CA VAL A 269 -2.46 5.46 -5.30
C VAL A 269 -1.88 5.33 -6.72
N ASN A 270 -1.30 6.41 -7.26
CA ASN A 270 -0.69 6.40 -8.59
C ASN A 270 0.56 5.51 -8.65
N GLU A 271 1.37 5.47 -7.59
CA GLU A 271 2.53 4.58 -7.48
C GLU A 271 2.11 3.10 -7.45
N LEU A 272 1.14 2.75 -6.60
CA LEU A 272 0.64 1.38 -6.50
C LEU A 272 0.01 0.92 -7.82
N THR A 273 -0.80 1.77 -8.44
CA THR A 273 -1.43 1.48 -9.73
C THR A 273 -0.42 1.41 -10.87
N GLY A 274 0.63 2.23 -10.83
CA GLY A 274 1.72 2.17 -11.79
C GLY A 274 2.62 0.95 -11.66
N GLN A 275 2.67 0.26 -10.52
CA GLN A 275 3.47 -0.96 -10.39
C GLN A 275 2.77 -2.19 -10.98
N GLU A 276 1.43 -2.26 -10.85
CA GLU A 276 0.65 -3.47 -11.18
C GLU A 276 -0.33 -3.30 -12.36
N PHE A 277 -0.22 -2.22 -13.14
CA PHE A 277 -1.13 -1.96 -14.27
C PHE A 277 -1.08 -3.01 -15.40
N SER A 278 -0.02 -3.83 -15.45
CA SER A 278 0.19 -4.80 -16.52
C SER A 278 -0.98 -5.82 -16.64
N GLY A 279 -1.69 -6.09 -15.53
CA GLY A 279 -2.88 -6.95 -15.50
C GLY A 279 -4.11 -6.37 -16.22
N PHE A 280 -4.12 -5.07 -16.52
CA PHE A 280 -5.15 -4.44 -17.34
C PHE A 280 -4.88 -4.53 -18.85
N ILE A 281 -3.67 -4.96 -19.24
CA ILE A 281 -3.29 -5.15 -20.64
C ILE A 281 -3.43 -6.64 -20.95
N LYS A 282 -4.49 -7.00 -21.68
CA LYS A 282 -4.88 -8.39 -21.93
C LYS A 282 -4.53 -8.81 -23.35
N SER A 283 -3.82 -9.93 -23.47
CA SER A 283 -3.63 -10.63 -24.74
C SER A 283 -4.83 -11.52 -25.05
N GLY A 284 -5.43 -11.35 -26.22
CA GLY A 284 -6.52 -12.19 -26.69
C GLY A 284 -6.40 -12.57 -28.17
N ILE A 285 -7.33 -13.38 -28.66
CA ILE A 285 -7.39 -13.77 -30.08
C ILE A 285 -7.50 -12.51 -30.96
N GLN A 286 -8.23 -11.50 -30.49
CA GLN A 286 -8.46 -10.23 -31.22
C GLN A 286 -7.30 -9.23 -31.18
N GLY A 287 -6.17 -9.56 -30.55
CA GLY A 287 -5.03 -8.66 -30.33
C GLY A 287 -4.83 -8.34 -28.85
N ILE A 288 -3.87 -7.45 -28.58
CA ILE A 288 -3.64 -6.91 -27.24
C ILE A 288 -4.62 -5.75 -27.01
N LYS A 289 -5.32 -5.77 -25.88
CA LYS A 289 -6.29 -4.75 -25.49
C LYS A 289 -5.82 -4.06 -24.23
N VAL A 290 -5.84 -2.74 -24.25
CA VAL A 290 -5.59 -1.88 -23.09
C VAL A 290 -6.94 -1.50 -22.48
N ASP A 291 -7.10 -1.68 -21.18
CA ASP A 291 -8.28 -1.22 -20.46
C ASP A 291 -8.27 0.33 -20.38
N PRO A 292 -9.40 1.03 -20.61
CA PRO A 292 -9.47 2.49 -20.45
C PRO A 292 -8.92 3.01 -19.12
N LYS A 293 -9.00 2.19 -18.05
CA LYS A 293 -8.43 2.51 -16.74
C LYS A 293 -6.94 2.82 -16.79
N CYS A 294 -6.16 2.21 -17.70
CA CYS A 294 -4.74 2.51 -17.85
C CYS A 294 -4.47 3.98 -18.19
N LEU A 295 -5.39 4.63 -18.93
CA LEU A 295 -5.29 6.04 -19.27
C LEU A 295 -5.78 6.93 -18.12
N GLU A 296 -6.84 6.54 -17.41
CA GLU A 296 -7.31 7.24 -16.20
C GLU A 296 -6.24 7.27 -15.08
N LEU A 297 -5.33 6.31 -15.09
CA LEU A 297 -4.21 6.25 -14.15
C LEU A 297 -3.11 7.28 -14.45
N GLY A 298 -3.18 7.99 -15.58
CA GLY A 298 -2.16 8.98 -15.96
C GLY A 298 -0.80 8.37 -16.23
N LEU A 299 -0.75 7.10 -16.68
CA LEU A 299 0.51 6.42 -16.96
C LEU A 299 1.11 6.95 -18.27
N PRO A 300 2.45 7.18 -18.32
CA PRO A 300 3.11 7.58 -19.56
C PRO A 300 2.97 6.48 -20.62
N PHE A 301 2.77 6.86 -21.88
CA PHE A 301 2.57 5.91 -22.96
C PHE A 301 3.74 4.93 -23.09
N SER A 302 4.98 5.39 -22.94
CA SER A 302 6.18 4.53 -22.93
C SER A 302 6.06 3.34 -21.98
N LYS A 303 5.47 3.54 -20.79
CA LYS A 303 5.26 2.47 -19.81
C LYS A 303 4.17 1.49 -20.25
N LEU A 304 3.07 1.99 -20.84
CA LEU A 304 2.03 1.15 -21.44
C LEU A 304 2.58 0.36 -22.63
N TRP A 305 3.34 1.03 -23.49
CA TRP A 305 3.97 0.50 -24.69
C TRP A 305 4.96 -0.60 -24.38
N ASN A 306 5.84 -0.43 -23.38
CA ASN A 306 6.75 -1.48 -22.95
C ASN A 306 6.05 -2.80 -22.58
N VAL A 307 4.90 -2.73 -21.89
CA VAL A 307 4.11 -3.92 -21.58
C VAL A 307 3.44 -4.50 -22.83
N MET A 308 2.83 -3.66 -23.66
CA MET A 308 2.23 -4.09 -24.93
C MET A 308 3.27 -4.79 -25.83
N TYR A 309 4.42 -4.15 -26.01
CA TYR A 309 5.56 -4.66 -26.75
C TYR A 309 6.02 -6.02 -26.20
N GLY A 310 6.25 -6.15 -24.89
CA GLY A 310 6.62 -7.43 -24.28
C GLY A 310 5.58 -8.54 -24.50
N ARG A 311 4.28 -8.19 -24.50
CA ARG A 311 3.20 -9.13 -24.81
C ARG A 311 3.18 -9.53 -26.28
N VAL A 312 3.56 -8.65 -27.22
CA VAL A 312 3.73 -9.00 -28.63
C VAL A 312 4.89 -9.99 -28.81
N GLN A 313 6.02 -9.75 -28.14
CA GLN A 313 7.20 -10.60 -28.25
C GLN A 313 6.95 -12.05 -27.80
N THR A 314 6.00 -12.26 -26.88
CA THR A 314 5.63 -13.61 -26.40
C THR A 314 4.60 -14.32 -27.30
N ARG A 315 4.07 -13.67 -28.34
CA ARG A 315 3.11 -14.33 -29.26
C ARG A 315 3.84 -15.24 -30.25
N SER A 316 3.35 -16.47 -30.35
CA SER A 316 3.70 -17.36 -31.46
C SER A 316 2.86 -16.97 -32.67
N LEU A 317 3.52 -16.45 -33.70
CA LEU A 317 2.92 -16.10 -34.99
C LEU A 317 3.50 -17.02 -36.05
N ASN A 318 2.62 -17.76 -36.72
CA ASN A 318 3.00 -18.66 -37.80
C ASN A 318 2.36 -18.20 -39.11
N ARG A 319 3.19 -18.03 -40.14
CA ARG A 319 2.77 -17.66 -41.48
C ARG A 319 1.75 -18.65 -42.04
N ASP A 320 2.01 -19.95 -41.88
CA ASP A 320 1.19 -21.02 -42.47
C ASP A 320 -0.22 -21.05 -41.86
N ASP A 321 -0.38 -20.58 -40.62
CA ASP A 321 -1.67 -20.49 -39.94
C ASP A 321 -2.45 -19.21 -40.28
N LEU A 322 -1.75 -18.14 -40.67
CA LEU A 322 -2.33 -16.82 -40.95
C LEU A 322 -2.76 -16.68 -42.42
N LEU A 323 -1.89 -17.10 -43.34
CA LEU A 323 -2.09 -16.96 -44.78
C LEU A 323 -3.45 -17.49 -45.27
N PRO A 324 -3.86 -18.75 -44.97
CA PRO A 324 -5.15 -19.25 -45.43
C PRO A 324 -6.34 -18.50 -44.82
N LYS A 325 -6.19 -17.93 -43.62
CA LYS A 325 -7.26 -17.15 -42.96
C LYS A 325 -7.45 -15.79 -43.63
N ILE A 326 -6.34 -15.13 -43.99
CA ILE A 326 -6.36 -13.85 -44.71
C ILE A 326 -7.00 -14.03 -46.08
N GLN A 327 -6.58 -15.04 -46.85
CA GLN A 327 -7.14 -15.34 -48.16
C GLN A 327 -8.66 -15.59 -48.07
N ASN A 328 -9.08 -16.48 -47.17
CA ASN A 328 -10.50 -16.82 -47.00
C ASN A 328 -11.35 -15.60 -46.58
N ARG A 329 -10.84 -14.69 -45.74
CA ARG A 329 -11.56 -13.48 -45.37
C ARG A 329 -11.65 -12.49 -46.54
N THR A 330 -10.53 -12.26 -47.21
CA THR A 330 -10.43 -11.30 -48.32
C THR A 330 -11.31 -11.74 -49.49
N GLU A 331 -11.30 -13.03 -49.85
CA GLU A 331 -12.10 -13.58 -50.96
C GLU A 331 -13.61 -13.38 -50.73
N ARG A 332 -14.08 -13.52 -49.48
CA ARG A 332 -15.50 -13.31 -49.13
C ARG A 332 -15.97 -11.89 -49.36
N THR A 333 -15.08 -10.91 -49.26
CA THR A 333 -15.40 -9.48 -49.41
C THR A 333 -14.89 -8.89 -50.73
N PHE A 334 -14.18 -9.68 -51.53
CA PHE A 334 -13.47 -9.21 -52.72
C PHE A 334 -14.40 -8.56 -53.74
N GLU A 335 -15.45 -9.26 -54.19
CA GLU A 335 -16.38 -8.77 -55.21
C GLU A 335 -17.06 -7.45 -54.82
N LYS A 336 -17.40 -7.31 -53.53
CA LYS A 336 -18.00 -6.08 -53.00
C LYS A 336 -17.02 -4.90 -53.06
N ASN A 337 -15.77 -5.12 -52.67
CA ASN A 337 -14.76 -4.07 -52.65
C ASN A 337 -14.27 -3.75 -54.08
N ALA A 338 -14.21 -4.76 -54.96
CA ALA A 338 -13.82 -4.61 -56.36
C ALA A 338 -14.80 -3.73 -57.16
N ALA A 339 -16.08 -3.73 -56.79
CA ALA A 339 -17.07 -2.81 -57.36
C ALA A 339 -16.83 -1.34 -56.98
N THR A 340 -16.10 -1.09 -55.89
CA THR A 340 -15.82 0.27 -55.39
C THR A 340 -14.50 0.82 -55.94
N ASP A 341 -13.48 -0.04 -56.06
CA ASP A 341 -12.16 0.31 -56.60
C ASP A 341 -11.63 -0.81 -57.52
N PRO A 342 -11.92 -0.76 -58.83
CA PRO A 342 -11.50 -1.77 -59.79
C PRO A 342 -9.98 -1.83 -60.01
N GLU A 343 -9.27 -0.72 -59.82
CA GLU A 343 -7.82 -0.64 -60.03
C GLU A 343 -7.07 -1.32 -58.89
N ALA A 344 -7.45 -1.02 -57.65
CA ALA A 344 -6.92 -1.72 -56.47
C ALA A 344 -7.28 -3.22 -56.47
N ALA A 345 -8.45 -3.60 -56.99
CA ALA A 345 -8.87 -5.00 -57.08
C ALA A 345 -7.93 -5.86 -57.94
N GLN A 346 -7.38 -5.31 -59.03
CA GLN A 346 -6.42 -6.02 -59.87
C GLN A 346 -5.14 -6.37 -59.09
N VAL A 347 -4.64 -5.41 -58.30
CA VAL A 347 -3.46 -5.59 -57.45
C VAL A 347 -3.73 -6.67 -56.39
N VAL A 348 -4.89 -6.62 -55.73
CA VAL A 348 -5.27 -7.61 -54.70
C VAL A 348 -5.45 -8.99 -55.31
N ARG A 349 -6.06 -9.11 -56.50
CA ARG A 349 -6.21 -10.40 -57.19
C ARG A 349 -4.86 -11.01 -57.54
N ALA A 350 -3.95 -10.24 -58.10
CA ALA A 350 -2.59 -10.70 -58.42
C ALA A 350 -1.84 -11.22 -57.17
N ARG A 351 -2.04 -10.58 -56.01
CA ARG A 351 -1.46 -11.05 -54.74
C ARG A 351 -2.17 -12.27 -54.15
N LEU A 352 -3.48 -12.40 -54.33
CA LEU A 352 -4.22 -13.62 -53.95
C LEU A 352 -3.82 -14.82 -54.80
N ASP A 353 -3.52 -14.61 -56.08
CA ASP A 353 -3.03 -15.62 -57.01
C ASP A 353 -1.55 -15.99 -56.76
N ASN A 354 -0.80 -15.12 -56.08
CA ASN A 354 0.55 -15.41 -55.57
C ASN A 354 0.64 -15.21 -54.04
N PRO A 355 0.13 -16.16 -53.25
CA PRO A 355 -0.02 -16.01 -51.80
C PRO A 355 1.30 -15.84 -51.05
N GLU A 356 2.42 -16.25 -51.67
CA GLU A 356 3.74 -16.10 -51.10
C GLU A 356 4.17 -14.64 -50.96
N THR A 357 3.50 -13.73 -51.66
CA THR A 357 3.76 -12.28 -51.61
C THR A 357 2.87 -11.51 -50.62
N LEU A 358 1.87 -12.16 -50.02
CA LEU A 358 0.90 -11.49 -49.13
C LEU A 358 1.43 -11.28 -47.71
N LEU A 359 2.35 -12.12 -47.26
CA LEU A 359 2.90 -12.07 -45.91
C LEU A 359 4.42 -12.18 -45.95
N PRO A 360 5.13 -11.51 -45.02
CA PRO A 360 6.56 -11.68 -44.89
C PRO A 360 6.91 -13.11 -44.47
N ALA A 361 8.05 -13.63 -44.93
CA ALA A 361 8.55 -14.93 -44.52
C ALA A 361 9.12 -14.93 -43.09
N SER A 362 9.61 -13.79 -42.62
CA SER A 362 10.20 -13.65 -41.29
C SER A 362 9.12 -13.55 -40.21
N ALA A 363 9.25 -14.40 -39.19
CA ALA A 363 8.42 -14.32 -37.99
C ALA A 363 8.58 -12.98 -37.26
N ASP A 364 9.77 -12.38 -37.28
CA ASP A 364 10.02 -11.08 -36.67
C ASP A 364 9.23 -9.98 -37.38
N ARG A 365 9.14 -10.04 -38.71
CA ARG A 365 8.31 -9.12 -39.49
C ARG A 365 6.82 -9.33 -39.24
N LEU A 366 6.36 -10.55 -38.94
CA LEU A 366 4.99 -10.77 -38.49
C LEU A 366 4.74 -10.16 -37.11
N ARG A 367 5.75 -10.14 -36.21
CA ARG A 367 5.64 -9.44 -34.91
C ARG A 367 5.56 -7.93 -35.08
N ASP A 368 6.27 -7.34 -36.04
CA ASP A 368 6.11 -5.92 -36.39
C ASP A 368 4.66 -5.60 -36.80
N GLY A 369 4.05 -6.48 -37.61
CA GLY A 369 2.63 -6.37 -37.97
C GLY A 369 1.71 -6.47 -36.75
N GLU A 370 2.06 -7.30 -35.76
CA GLU A 370 1.33 -7.38 -34.49
C GLU A 370 1.51 -6.11 -33.62
N LEU A 371 2.66 -5.44 -33.67
CA LEU A 371 2.86 -4.14 -33.02
C LEU A 371 1.94 -3.08 -33.64
N ILE A 372 1.90 -2.99 -34.97
CA ILE A 372 1.01 -2.07 -35.69
C ILE A 372 -0.45 -2.39 -35.37
N ARG A 373 -0.83 -3.68 -35.35
CA ARG A 373 -2.17 -4.11 -34.95
C ARG A 373 -2.52 -3.67 -33.53
N THR A 374 -1.58 -3.83 -32.60
CA THR A 374 -1.77 -3.46 -31.19
C THR A 374 -1.98 -1.96 -31.07
N TYR A 375 -1.19 -1.17 -31.79
CA TYR A 375 -1.34 0.27 -31.81
C TYR A 375 -2.66 0.74 -32.45
N TYR A 376 -3.05 0.13 -33.58
CA TYR A 376 -4.37 0.35 -34.19
C TYR A 376 -5.52 0.09 -33.19
N ILE A 377 -5.46 -1.02 -32.45
CA ILE A 377 -6.47 -1.34 -31.44
C ILE A 377 -6.49 -0.26 -30.35
N PHE A 378 -5.31 0.20 -29.89
CA PHE A 378 -5.19 1.25 -28.89
C PHE A 378 -5.84 2.56 -29.37
N LEU A 379 -5.46 3.07 -30.55
CA LEU A 379 -6.03 4.31 -31.12
C LEU A 379 -7.54 4.20 -31.31
N ASN A 380 -8.01 3.14 -31.97
CA ASN A 380 -9.43 2.96 -32.26
C ASN A 380 -10.28 2.69 -31.00
N THR A 381 -9.67 2.28 -29.87
CA THR A 381 -10.39 2.07 -28.61
C THR A 381 -10.44 3.33 -27.76
N HIS A 382 -9.37 4.12 -27.75
CA HIS A 382 -9.19 5.20 -26.76
C HIS A 382 -9.24 6.61 -27.33
N PHE A 383 -9.04 6.75 -28.65
CA PHE A 383 -8.89 8.03 -29.37
C PHE A 383 -9.78 8.07 -30.62
N LYS A 384 -10.84 7.26 -30.69
CA LYS A 384 -11.72 7.21 -31.87
C LYS A 384 -12.40 8.56 -32.16
N ASP A 385 -12.71 9.33 -31.11
CA ASP A 385 -13.37 10.62 -31.26
C ASP A 385 -12.40 11.71 -31.77
N ASP A 386 -11.11 11.58 -31.43
CA ASP A 386 -10.03 12.48 -31.88
C ASP A 386 -9.41 12.04 -33.22
N ILE A 387 -9.40 10.74 -33.49
CA ILE A 387 -8.85 10.08 -34.67
C ILE A 387 -9.97 9.23 -35.30
N PRO A 388 -10.80 9.82 -36.18
CA PRO A 388 -11.93 9.13 -36.80
C PRO A 388 -11.53 7.93 -37.65
N ASP A 389 -10.34 7.97 -38.26
CA ASP A 389 -9.75 6.87 -39.03
C ASP A 389 -8.33 6.56 -38.55
N ALA A 390 -8.23 5.56 -37.68
CA ALA A 390 -6.95 5.11 -37.12
C ALA A 390 -5.99 4.54 -38.19
N TRP A 391 -6.49 4.03 -39.33
CA TRP A 391 -5.62 3.53 -40.39
C TRP A 391 -5.01 4.66 -41.20
N ALA A 392 -5.79 5.69 -41.54
CA ALA A 392 -5.26 6.89 -42.19
C ALA A 392 -4.11 7.48 -41.36
N HIS A 393 -4.32 7.63 -40.04
CA HIS A 393 -3.29 8.11 -39.11
C HIS A 393 -2.04 7.21 -39.08
N ILE A 394 -2.19 5.89 -38.98
CA ILE A 394 -1.06 4.95 -39.01
C ILE A 394 -0.30 5.01 -40.34
N TYR A 395 -1.01 5.18 -41.46
CA TYR A 395 -0.37 5.30 -42.77
C TYR A 395 0.47 6.57 -42.90
N ASP A 396 0.00 7.68 -42.33
CA ASP A 396 0.77 8.92 -42.28
C ASP A 396 1.97 8.77 -41.34
N LEU A 397 1.79 8.15 -40.17
CA LEU A 397 2.86 7.88 -39.20
C LEU A 397 3.99 7.03 -39.80
N LEU A 398 3.65 6.05 -40.64
CA LEU A 398 4.58 5.10 -41.24
C LEU A 398 5.00 5.46 -42.68
N ASP A 399 4.67 6.66 -43.16
CA ASP A 399 4.99 7.16 -44.51
C ASP A 399 4.52 6.24 -45.65
N ILE A 400 3.33 5.64 -45.53
CA ILE A 400 2.79 4.71 -46.54
C ILE A 400 2.24 5.47 -47.75
N PRO A 401 2.65 5.17 -48.99
CA PRO A 401 2.15 5.83 -50.20
C PRO A 401 0.66 5.58 -50.44
N ALA A 402 -0.05 6.56 -51.00
CA ALA A 402 -1.50 6.49 -51.25
C ALA A 402 -1.90 5.29 -52.14
N GLU A 403 -1.10 4.96 -53.14
CA GLU A 403 -1.30 3.79 -54.01
C GLU A 403 -1.36 2.49 -53.19
N THR A 404 -0.51 2.37 -52.17
CA THR A 404 -0.48 1.22 -51.27
C THR A 404 -1.69 1.19 -50.34
N ARG A 405 -2.16 2.36 -49.88
CA ARG A 405 -3.33 2.47 -48.98
C ARG A 405 -4.60 1.92 -49.63
N ASN A 406 -4.81 2.20 -50.92
CA ASN A 406 -6.03 1.83 -51.64
C ASN A 406 -6.25 0.31 -51.68
N TRP A 407 -5.23 -0.45 -52.05
CA TRP A 407 -5.37 -1.92 -52.11
C TRP A 407 -5.28 -2.58 -50.73
N LEU A 408 -4.59 -1.99 -49.75
CA LEU A 408 -4.63 -2.45 -48.37
C LEU A 408 -6.03 -2.35 -47.74
N ALA A 409 -6.90 -1.47 -48.27
CA ALA A 409 -8.27 -1.32 -47.82
C ALA A 409 -9.13 -2.59 -48.02
N PHE A 410 -8.74 -3.48 -48.94
CA PHE A 410 -9.43 -4.76 -49.20
C PHE A 410 -9.27 -5.78 -48.07
N PHE A 411 -8.25 -5.62 -47.23
CA PHE A 411 -7.97 -6.50 -46.11
C PHE A 411 -8.68 -6.01 -44.85
N ASP A 412 -9.07 -6.96 -43.99
CA ASP A 412 -9.70 -6.65 -42.72
C ASP A 412 -8.79 -5.75 -41.87
N ALA A 413 -9.35 -4.62 -41.45
CA ALA A 413 -8.65 -3.55 -40.75
C ALA A 413 -8.02 -4.01 -39.42
N ARG A 414 -8.57 -5.01 -38.74
CA ARG A 414 -8.04 -5.50 -37.45
C ARG A 414 -7.19 -6.76 -37.62
N TRP A 415 -7.56 -7.63 -38.55
CA TRP A 415 -7.03 -9.00 -38.61
C TRP A 415 -5.95 -9.22 -39.65
N ASP A 416 -5.97 -8.49 -40.76
CA ASP A 416 -5.22 -8.89 -41.95
C ASP A 416 -4.26 -7.78 -42.36
N ARG A 417 -4.78 -6.56 -42.46
CA ARG A 417 -4.07 -5.36 -42.93
C ARG A 417 -2.74 -5.08 -42.22
N PRO A 418 -2.59 -5.21 -40.88
CA PRO A 418 -1.31 -5.00 -40.22
C PRO A 418 -0.20 -5.94 -40.69
N TYR A 419 -0.52 -7.19 -41.02
CA TYR A 419 0.49 -8.17 -41.43
C TYR A 419 0.82 -8.06 -42.91
N VAL A 420 -0.18 -7.76 -43.76
CA VAL A 420 0.02 -7.56 -45.19
C VAL A 420 0.86 -6.32 -45.45
N LEU A 421 0.63 -5.24 -44.68
CA LEU A 421 1.42 -4.00 -44.74
C LEU A 421 2.93 -4.25 -44.57
N MET A 422 3.34 -5.27 -43.82
CA MET A 422 4.75 -5.55 -43.55
C MET A 422 5.55 -5.96 -44.78
N THR A 423 4.88 -6.35 -45.87
CA THR A 423 5.50 -6.67 -47.16
C THR A 423 5.93 -5.40 -47.92
N GLU A 424 5.30 -4.27 -47.63
CA GLU A 424 5.51 -2.99 -48.31
C GLU A 424 6.34 -2.00 -47.47
N LEU A 425 6.35 -2.21 -46.15
CA LEU A 425 6.98 -1.28 -45.23
C LEU A 425 8.51 -1.47 -45.23
N SER A 426 9.25 -0.46 -45.70
CA SER A 426 10.72 -0.47 -45.70
C SER A 426 11.34 -0.17 -44.33
N LEU A 427 10.56 0.35 -43.37
CA LEU A 427 11.02 0.64 -42.01
C LEU A 427 11.41 -0.65 -41.26
N GLY A 428 12.56 -0.57 -40.58
CA GLY A 428 13.01 -1.58 -39.64
C GLY A 428 12.22 -1.56 -38.33
N HIS A 429 12.37 -2.62 -37.55
CA HIS A 429 11.69 -2.81 -36.27
C HIS A 429 11.82 -1.62 -35.32
N GLU A 430 13.05 -1.12 -35.12
CA GLU A 430 13.36 0.01 -34.21
C GLU A 430 12.63 1.29 -34.64
N ALA A 431 12.70 1.64 -35.93
CA ALA A 431 12.02 2.82 -36.46
C ALA A 431 10.49 2.74 -36.34
N ILE A 432 9.90 1.55 -36.50
CA ILE A 432 8.46 1.34 -36.27
C ILE A 432 8.13 1.56 -34.79
N ASN A 433 8.95 0.99 -33.91
CA ASN A 433 8.75 1.07 -32.47
C ASN A 433 8.86 2.51 -31.95
N GLU A 434 9.91 3.23 -32.33
CA GLU A 434 10.14 4.62 -31.94
C GLU A 434 9.02 5.55 -32.41
N ARG A 435 8.62 5.45 -33.69
CA ARG A 435 7.52 6.27 -34.23
C ARG A 435 6.20 6.05 -33.49
N ILE A 436 5.88 4.79 -33.18
CA ILE A 436 4.66 4.46 -32.41
C ILE A 436 4.77 4.99 -30.98
N GLU A 437 5.93 4.83 -30.33
CA GLU A 437 6.14 5.30 -28.96
C GLU A 437 6.05 6.83 -28.85
N GLU A 438 6.65 7.55 -29.79
CA GLU A 438 6.59 9.01 -29.87
C GLU A 438 5.16 9.51 -30.10
N ASP A 439 4.48 9.00 -31.13
CA ASP A 439 3.11 9.41 -31.48
C ASP A 439 2.13 9.07 -30.35
N GLY A 440 2.18 7.85 -29.81
CA GLY A 440 1.34 7.46 -28.67
C GLY A 440 1.61 8.30 -27.42
N SER A 441 2.87 8.70 -27.18
CA SER A 441 3.21 9.61 -26.09
C SER A 441 2.60 11.00 -26.30
N GLN A 442 2.60 11.53 -27.52
CA GLN A 442 1.95 12.80 -27.82
C GLN A 442 0.45 12.75 -27.53
N TRP A 443 -0.25 11.69 -27.97
CA TRP A 443 -1.70 11.53 -27.74
C TRP A 443 -2.07 11.33 -26.27
N VAL A 444 -1.29 10.55 -25.52
CA VAL A 444 -1.53 10.36 -24.09
C VAL A 444 -1.26 11.65 -23.31
N ASN A 445 -0.22 12.40 -23.66
CA ASN A 445 0.13 13.66 -23.00
C ASN A 445 -0.80 14.81 -23.38
N SER A 446 -1.36 14.83 -24.60
CA SER A 446 -2.33 15.84 -25.03
C SER A 446 -3.70 15.66 -24.37
N ARG A 447 -3.97 14.47 -23.83
CA ARG A 447 -5.15 14.19 -23.06
C ARG A 447 -4.98 14.82 -21.67
N GLU A 448 -5.70 15.91 -21.40
CA GLU A 448 -5.87 16.41 -20.04
C GLU A 448 -6.59 15.34 -19.20
N THR A 449 -5.85 14.41 -18.63
CA THR A 449 -6.33 13.67 -17.47
C THR A 449 -6.28 14.64 -16.30
N ALA A 450 -7.40 15.34 -16.07
CA ALA A 450 -7.60 16.02 -14.80
C ALA A 450 -7.54 14.94 -13.70
N ASP A 451 -6.38 14.78 -13.05
CA ASP A 451 -6.23 13.90 -11.90
C ASP A 451 -7.01 14.52 -10.74
N ASP A 452 -8.31 14.23 -10.72
CA ASP A 452 -9.28 14.72 -9.75
C ASP A 452 -9.02 14.17 -8.33
N LYS A 453 -8.12 13.19 -8.20
CA LYS A 453 -7.80 12.51 -6.94
C LYS A 453 -7.36 13.47 -5.84
N GLU A 454 -6.56 14.50 -6.16
CA GLU A 454 -6.15 15.48 -5.15
C GLU A 454 -7.37 16.23 -4.58
N GLN A 455 -8.28 16.70 -5.43
CA GLN A 455 -9.49 17.38 -4.99
C GLN A 455 -10.42 16.42 -4.23
N LEU A 456 -10.60 15.21 -4.75
CA LEU A 456 -11.41 14.17 -4.14
C LEU A 456 -10.93 13.82 -2.73
N PHE A 457 -9.62 13.61 -2.56
CA PHE A 457 -9.04 13.30 -1.26
C PHE A 457 -9.03 14.52 -0.32
N ALA A 458 -8.91 15.75 -0.84
CA ALA A 458 -9.04 16.94 -0.01
C ALA A 458 -10.46 17.05 0.57
N GLU A 459 -11.48 16.85 -0.27
CA GLU A 459 -12.88 16.83 0.17
C GLU A 459 -13.13 15.69 1.17
N TYR A 460 -12.57 14.51 0.92
CA TYR A 460 -12.62 13.38 1.85
C TYR A 460 -12.06 13.75 3.23
N LEU A 461 -10.85 14.31 3.28
CA LEU A 461 -10.22 14.69 4.54
C LEU A 461 -10.99 15.81 5.26
N ASP A 462 -11.66 16.70 4.53
CA ASP A 462 -12.53 17.71 5.12
C ASP A 462 -13.80 17.15 5.77
N ARG A 463 -14.26 15.97 5.34
CA ARG A 463 -15.49 15.33 5.84
C ARG A 463 -15.24 14.23 6.86
N TYR A 464 -14.13 13.51 6.77
CA TYR A 464 -13.92 12.27 7.50
C TYR A 464 -12.67 12.23 8.38
N ALA A 465 -11.72 13.15 8.18
CA ALA A 465 -10.51 13.20 9.00
C ALA A 465 -10.64 14.20 10.16
N LEU A 466 -10.36 13.74 11.37
CA LEU A 466 -10.29 14.54 12.58
C LEU A 466 -8.84 14.78 12.93
N PHE A 467 -8.53 16.00 13.38
CA PHE A 467 -7.20 16.40 13.81
C PHE A 467 -7.33 17.23 15.07
N GLY A 468 -6.36 17.13 15.97
CA GLY A 468 -6.29 18.00 17.14
C GLY A 468 -5.45 17.43 18.27
N LEU A 469 -5.31 18.24 19.31
CA LEU A 469 -4.71 17.80 20.56
C LEU A 469 -5.58 16.74 21.25
N MET A 470 -4.96 15.96 22.13
CA MET A 470 -5.67 15.01 22.97
C MET A 470 -6.86 15.67 23.68
N GLY A 471 -8.06 15.11 23.46
CA GLY A 471 -9.31 15.63 24.00
C GLY A 471 -9.91 16.84 23.27
N GLN A 472 -9.29 17.28 22.18
CA GLN A 472 -9.72 18.41 21.34
C GLN A 472 -9.81 18.02 19.86
N LEU A 473 -10.05 16.73 19.56
CA LEU A 473 -10.35 16.29 18.19
C LEU A 473 -11.58 17.02 17.69
N GLN A 474 -11.38 17.97 16.78
CA GLN A 474 -12.47 18.77 16.26
C GLN A 474 -13.30 17.93 15.29
N PRO A 475 -14.64 17.92 15.41
CA PRO A 475 -15.47 17.35 14.37
C PRO A 475 -15.20 18.09 13.06
N PRO A 476 -15.30 17.42 11.91
CA PRO A 476 -15.10 18.06 10.62
C PRO A 476 -16.20 19.10 10.43
N ALA A 477 -15.83 20.31 9.99
CA ALA A 477 -16.76 21.42 9.81
C ALA A 477 -17.95 21.09 8.90
N ASN A 478 -17.80 20.10 8.01
CA ASN A 478 -18.76 19.73 6.97
C ASN A 478 -19.55 18.44 7.25
N ARG A 479 -19.61 17.98 8.51
CA ARG A 479 -20.49 16.85 8.88
C ARG A 479 -21.93 17.32 9.14
N GLN A 480 -22.61 17.75 8.09
CA GLN A 480 -24.06 17.95 8.17
C GLN A 480 -24.74 16.71 7.61
N PHE A 481 -25.33 15.89 8.49
CA PHE A 481 -26.21 14.78 8.09
C PHE A 481 -27.29 15.24 7.10
N GLY A 482 -27.70 16.52 7.19
CA GLY A 482 -28.57 17.19 6.23
C GLY A 482 -28.07 17.12 4.80
N ASP A 483 -26.78 17.35 4.55
CA ASP A 483 -26.20 17.29 3.20
C ASP A 483 -26.31 15.89 2.61
N HIS A 484 -26.02 14.86 3.42
CA HIS A 484 -26.15 13.45 2.99
C HIS A 484 -27.60 13.09 2.66
N LEU A 485 -28.55 13.51 3.49
CA LEU A 485 -29.96 13.26 3.26
C LEU A 485 -30.48 14.03 2.04
N GLN A 486 -30.07 15.28 1.87
CA GLN A 486 -30.45 16.11 0.74
C GLN A 486 -29.92 15.54 -0.57
N GLU A 487 -28.64 15.17 -0.61
CA GLU A 487 -28.01 14.51 -1.75
C GLU A 487 -28.72 13.18 -2.06
N TYR A 488 -29.03 12.39 -1.04
CA TYR A 488 -29.79 11.15 -1.20
C TYR A 488 -31.16 11.40 -1.82
N VAL A 489 -31.88 12.44 -1.42
CA VAL A 489 -33.19 12.77 -2.00
C VAL A 489 -33.05 13.30 -3.43
N GLN A 490 -32.08 14.17 -3.70
CA GLN A 490 -31.91 14.83 -5.00
C GLN A 490 -31.37 13.87 -6.07
N ASN A 491 -30.48 12.96 -5.71
CA ASN A 491 -29.83 12.02 -6.64
C ASN A 491 -30.42 10.61 -6.57
N GLN A 492 -31.76 10.52 -6.46
CA GLN A 492 -32.49 9.26 -6.39
C GLN A 492 -32.06 8.28 -7.50
N HIS A 493 -31.62 7.07 -7.11
CA HIS A 493 -31.13 6.00 -7.98
C HIS A 493 -29.78 6.28 -8.68
N LYS A 494 -29.11 7.38 -8.34
CA LYS A 494 -27.76 7.71 -8.79
C LYS A 494 -26.75 7.71 -7.65
N GLN A 495 -27.15 7.38 -6.42
CA GLN A 495 -26.20 7.35 -5.30
C GLN A 495 -25.27 6.15 -5.39
N CYS A 496 -24.11 6.27 -4.75
CA CYS A 496 -23.17 5.17 -4.63
C CYS A 496 -23.81 4.00 -3.90
N VAL A 497 -23.97 2.86 -4.58
CA VAL A 497 -24.58 1.65 -3.99
C VAL A 497 -23.73 1.03 -2.86
N HIS A 498 -22.45 1.40 -2.78
CA HIS A 498 -21.51 0.79 -1.84
C HIS A 498 -21.42 1.54 -0.51
N CYS A 499 -21.37 2.88 -0.55
CA CYS A 499 -21.16 3.67 0.67
C CYS A 499 -22.15 4.83 0.86
N SER A 500 -23.07 5.07 -0.10
CA SER A 500 -24.04 6.18 -0.03
C SER A 500 -23.40 7.57 0.20
N ALA A 501 -22.10 7.72 -0.05
CA ALA A 501 -21.42 8.99 0.09
C ALA A 501 -21.83 9.96 -1.03
N ILE A 502 -21.71 11.25 -0.76
CA ILE A 502 -22.14 12.35 -1.63
C ILE A 502 -21.16 12.70 -2.76
N PHE A 503 -20.17 11.84 -2.98
CA PHE A 503 -19.22 12.02 -4.06
C PHE A 503 -19.85 11.66 -5.41
N PRO A 504 -19.42 12.31 -6.51
CA PRO A 504 -19.88 11.99 -7.86
C PRO A 504 -19.77 10.50 -8.16
N THR A 505 -20.77 9.98 -8.87
CA THR A 505 -20.90 8.56 -9.20
C THR A 505 -20.92 8.31 -10.69
N ASP A 506 -20.28 7.22 -11.12
CA ASP A 506 -20.33 6.75 -12.49
C ASP A 506 -20.92 5.34 -12.57
N LYS A 507 -21.30 4.95 -13.79
CA LYS A 507 -21.86 3.63 -14.07
C LYS A 507 -20.74 2.60 -14.20
N TRP A 508 -20.77 1.59 -13.34
CA TRP A 508 -19.92 0.40 -13.40
C TRP A 508 -20.69 -0.84 -13.87
N MET A 509 -19.98 -1.75 -14.53
CA MET A 509 -20.42 -3.07 -14.98
C MET A 509 -19.61 -4.18 -14.31
N THR A 510 -19.96 -5.45 -14.54
CA THR A 510 -19.33 -6.61 -13.89
C THR A 510 -17.82 -6.68 -14.13
N ASN A 511 -17.36 -6.26 -15.31
CA ASN A 511 -15.95 -6.22 -15.67
C ASN A 511 -15.14 -5.16 -14.90
N ASP A 512 -15.80 -4.26 -14.17
CA ASP A 512 -15.15 -3.17 -13.45
C ASP A 512 -14.65 -3.55 -12.06
N VAL A 513 -15.18 -4.64 -11.50
CA VAL A 513 -14.81 -5.20 -10.20
C VAL A 513 -14.02 -6.49 -10.36
N ARG A 514 -13.42 -6.96 -9.27
CA ARG A 514 -12.80 -8.29 -9.18
C ARG A 514 -13.80 -9.40 -9.45
N SER A 515 -13.33 -10.53 -9.97
CA SER A 515 -14.21 -11.63 -10.39
C SER A 515 -14.90 -12.35 -9.22
N ASP A 516 -14.35 -12.23 -8.01
CA ASP A 516 -14.89 -12.74 -6.75
C ASP A 516 -15.87 -11.78 -6.06
N ILE A 517 -15.89 -10.50 -6.44
CA ILE A 517 -16.88 -9.53 -5.97
C ILE A 517 -18.17 -9.75 -6.76
N THR A 518 -19.07 -10.56 -6.19
CA THR A 518 -20.40 -10.77 -6.76
C THR A 518 -21.17 -9.44 -6.78
N VAL A 519 -21.36 -8.93 -8.00
CA VAL A 519 -22.15 -7.70 -8.25
C VAL A 519 -23.66 -7.93 -7.96
N GLN A 520 -24.10 -9.12 -7.52
CA GLN A 520 -25.52 -9.41 -7.29
C GLN A 520 -26.10 -8.95 -5.94
N THR A 521 -25.32 -8.51 -4.94
CA THR A 521 -25.84 -8.31 -3.56
C THR A 521 -26.04 -6.86 -3.09
N PHE A 522 -25.78 -5.84 -3.91
CA PHE A 522 -25.98 -4.43 -3.51
C PHE A 522 -26.99 -3.72 -4.42
N SER A 523 -28.19 -3.44 -3.91
CA SER A 523 -29.31 -2.83 -4.65
C SER A 523 -29.35 -1.32 -4.49
N ASN A 524 -29.33 -0.57 -5.61
CA ASN A 524 -30.14 0.65 -5.75
C ASN A 524 -31.11 0.41 -6.91
N ARG A 525 -32.28 -0.21 -6.64
CA ARG A 525 -33.42 -0.45 -7.55
C ARG A 525 -33.28 0.19 -8.95
N LEU A 526 -32.52 -0.45 -9.83
CA LEU A 526 -32.55 -0.15 -11.26
C LEU A 526 -33.66 -1.02 -11.85
N ARG A 527 -34.43 -0.46 -12.78
CA ARG A 527 -35.49 -1.21 -13.47
C ARG A 527 -34.87 -2.46 -14.10
N GLY A 528 -35.37 -3.64 -13.72
CA GLY A 528 -34.96 -4.90 -14.33
C GLY A 528 -35.23 -4.83 -15.83
N GLY A 529 -34.16 -4.91 -16.61
CA GLY A 529 -34.19 -5.01 -18.06
C GLY A 529 -33.25 -6.12 -18.51
N PRO A 530 -33.36 -6.59 -19.76
CA PRO A 530 -32.45 -7.59 -20.30
C PRO A 530 -31.05 -6.97 -20.47
N GLY A 531 -30.12 -7.28 -19.57
CA GLY A 531 -28.74 -6.81 -19.63
C GLY A 531 -28.00 -6.95 -18.29
N GLU A 532 -26.68 -6.85 -18.31
CA GLU A 532 -25.89 -6.79 -17.06
C GLU A 532 -26.31 -5.58 -16.22
N PRO A 533 -26.47 -5.73 -14.88
CA PRO A 533 -26.88 -4.64 -14.01
C PRO A 533 -25.78 -3.58 -13.96
N LYS A 534 -26.05 -2.40 -14.54
CA LYS A 534 -25.23 -1.20 -14.35
C LYS A 534 -25.35 -0.74 -12.91
N LYS A 535 -24.33 -0.15 -12.29
CA LYS A 535 -24.45 0.39 -10.92
C LYS A 535 -23.74 1.72 -10.78
N TYR A 536 -24.29 2.61 -9.95
CA TYR A 536 -23.63 3.88 -9.62
C TYR A 536 -22.66 3.67 -8.47
N ILE A 537 -21.38 3.93 -8.71
CA ILE A 537 -20.29 3.82 -7.73
C ILE A 537 -19.55 5.15 -7.69
N CYS A 538 -19.36 5.70 -6.48
CA CYS A 538 -18.63 6.96 -6.35
C CYS A 538 -17.12 6.78 -6.56
N ARG A 539 -16.46 7.84 -7.01
CA ARG A 539 -15.03 7.82 -7.35
C ARG A 539 -14.13 7.26 -6.24
N LEU A 540 -14.41 7.53 -4.96
CA LEU A 540 -13.67 6.94 -3.84
C LEU A 540 -13.78 5.42 -3.77
N CYS A 541 -14.98 4.86 -3.94
CA CYS A 541 -15.17 3.41 -3.97
C CYS A 541 -14.52 2.79 -5.20
N GLN A 542 -14.53 3.50 -6.34
CA GLN A 542 -13.81 3.05 -7.54
C GLN A 542 -12.32 2.90 -7.25
N LEU A 543 -11.70 3.91 -6.62
CA LEU A 543 -10.29 3.86 -6.22
C LEU A 543 -10.02 2.79 -5.18
N GLN A 544 -10.94 2.57 -4.23
CA GLN A 544 -10.82 1.47 -3.27
C GLN A 544 -10.76 0.11 -3.98
N PHE A 545 -11.72 -0.19 -4.86
CA PHE A 545 -11.74 -1.45 -5.60
C PHE A 545 -10.52 -1.62 -6.51
N LEU A 546 -10.03 -0.52 -7.07
CA LEU A 546 -8.80 -0.51 -7.87
C LEU A 546 -7.58 -0.88 -7.01
N VAL A 547 -7.41 -0.23 -5.87
CA VAL A 547 -6.33 -0.51 -4.91
C VAL A 547 -6.42 -1.94 -4.39
N GLU A 548 -7.62 -2.46 -4.12
CA GLU A 548 -7.82 -3.85 -3.72
C GLU A 548 -7.42 -4.81 -4.84
N ARG A 549 -7.88 -4.59 -6.08
CA ARG A 549 -7.52 -5.42 -7.23
C ARG A 549 -6.02 -5.48 -7.49
N LEU A 550 -5.29 -4.41 -7.22
CA LEU A 550 -3.85 -4.36 -7.43
C LEU A 550 -3.05 -5.00 -6.30
N ASN A 551 -3.56 -4.96 -5.07
CA ASN A 551 -2.87 -5.56 -3.92
C ASN A 551 -3.09 -7.07 -3.79
N TYR A 552 -4.09 -7.63 -4.48
CA TYR A 552 -4.47 -9.03 -4.37
C TYR A 552 -4.50 -9.69 -5.75
N GLU A 553 -3.47 -10.47 -6.07
CA GLU A 553 -3.44 -11.28 -7.29
C GLU A 553 -4.54 -12.35 -7.25
N GLU A 554 -5.38 -12.38 -8.28
CA GLU A 554 -6.40 -13.42 -8.43
C GLU A 554 -5.77 -14.71 -8.98
N VAL A 555 -5.60 -15.72 -8.11
CA VAL A 555 -5.24 -17.07 -8.56
C VAL A 555 -6.52 -17.87 -8.86
N ARG A 556 -6.69 -18.23 -10.13
CA ARG A 556 -7.89 -18.92 -10.61
C ARG A 556 -8.07 -20.27 -9.90
N GLY A 557 -9.23 -20.46 -9.26
CA GLY A 557 -9.58 -21.70 -8.56
C GLY A 557 -9.22 -21.70 -7.08
N GLU A 558 -8.58 -20.64 -6.59
CA GLU A 558 -8.25 -20.49 -5.17
C GLU A 558 -9.20 -19.54 -4.47
N LYS A 559 -9.45 -19.79 -3.17
CA LYS A 559 -10.18 -18.87 -2.32
C LYS A 559 -9.20 -17.88 -1.71
N THR A 560 -9.39 -16.59 -1.99
CA THR A 560 -8.65 -15.53 -1.30
C THR A 560 -9.07 -15.51 0.17
N MET A 561 -8.10 -15.55 1.09
CA MET A 561 -8.33 -15.36 2.52
C MET A 561 -7.69 -14.05 2.97
N TYR A 562 -8.46 -13.20 3.63
CA TYR A 562 -7.97 -11.95 4.22
C TYR A 562 -7.58 -12.20 5.67
N LEU A 563 -6.31 -11.94 6.01
CA LEU A 563 -5.86 -11.93 7.40
C LEU A 563 -5.89 -10.49 7.92
N HIS A 564 -6.84 -10.22 8.81
CA HIS A 564 -6.92 -8.91 9.48
C HIS A 564 -6.14 -8.96 10.78
N LEU A 565 -5.10 -8.15 10.88
CA LEU A 565 -4.30 -7.99 12.10
C LEU A 565 -4.84 -6.78 12.88
N PHE A 566 -5.55 -7.03 13.97
CA PHE A 566 -6.00 -5.99 14.88
C PHE A 566 -5.09 -5.97 16.11
N PRO A 567 -4.44 -4.84 16.43
CA PRO A 567 -3.72 -4.74 17.69
C PRO A 567 -4.69 -4.86 18.85
N TYR A 568 -4.23 -5.47 19.94
CA TYR A 568 -4.96 -5.48 21.21
C TYR A 568 -5.07 -4.06 21.79
N SER A 569 -4.00 -3.27 21.70
CA SER A 569 -3.92 -1.87 22.15
C SER A 569 -3.53 -0.94 20.99
N PHE A 570 -2.25 -0.92 20.63
CA PHE A 570 -1.70 -0.17 19.49
C PHE A 570 -0.51 -0.93 18.89
N LEU A 571 -0.04 -0.50 17.72
CA LEU A 571 1.24 -0.94 17.18
C LEU A 571 2.25 0.22 17.22
N PRO A 572 3.43 0.04 17.82
CA PRO A 572 4.52 0.99 17.69
C PRO A 572 5.02 1.11 16.24
N ALA A 573 5.52 2.29 15.84
CA ALA A 573 6.04 2.53 14.49
C ALA A 573 7.14 1.53 14.05
N PRO A 574 8.14 1.21 14.91
CA PRO A 574 9.18 0.25 14.55
C PRO A 574 8.63 -1.18 14.34
N TYR A 575 7.58 -1.56 15.07
CA TYR A 575 6.92 -2.86 14.91
C TYR A 575 6.27 -2.99 13.53
N LEU A 576 5.52 -1.96 13.10
CA LEU A 576 4.89 -1.95 11.77
C LEU A 576 5.92 -2.01 10.64
N THR A 577 7.03 -1.29 10.79
CA THR A 577 8.13 -1.31 9.82
C THR A 577 8.73 -2.70 9.71
N ALA A 578 9.06 -3.33 10.85
CA ALA A 578 9.59 -4.68 10.88
C ALA A 578 8.61 -5.71 10.29
N LEU A 579 7.31 -5.57 10.54
CA LEU A 579 6.28 -6.44 9.97
C LEU A 579 6.22 -6.30 8.44
N ARG A 580 6.30 -5.07 7.92
CA ARG A 580 6.30 -4.81 6.48
C ARG A 580 7.52 -5.43 5.81
N ASP A 581 8.70 -5.22 6.39
CA ASP A 581 9.96 -5.75 5.85
C ASP A 581 9.94 -7.29 5.78
N GLU A 582 9.40 -7.98 6.79
CA GLU A 582 9.29 -9.45 6.79
C GLU A 582 8.27 -9.95 5.76
N VAL A 583 7.14 -9.27 5.59
CA VAL A 583 6.16 -9.61 4.54
C VAL A 583 6.76 -9.45 3.15
N ASP A 584 7.53 -8.38 2.92
CA ASP A 584 8.22 -8.14 1.65
C ASP A 584 9.33 -9.17 1.40
N GLU A 585 10.01 -9.67 2.44
CA GLU A 585 10.95 -10.79 2.32
C GLU A 585 10.23 -12.10 1.94
N ILE A 586 9.08 -12.41 2.54
CA ILE A 586 8.29 -13.62 2.22
C ILE A 586 7.77 -13.58 0.77
N ARG A 587 7.51 -12.39 0.23
CA ARG A 587 7.03 -12.20 -1.15
C ARG A 587 8.13 -12.38 -2.21
N ARG A 588 9.39 -12.17 -1.85
CA ARG A 588 10.55 -12.38 -2.73
C ARG A 588 10.93 -13.86 -2.76
#